data_AF-A0A5E3WTR1-F1
#
_entry.id   AF-A0A5E3WTR1-F1
#
_cell.length_a   1.000
_cell.length_b   1.000
_cell.length_c   1.000
_cell.angle_alpha   90.00
_cell.angle_beta   90.00
_cell.angle_gamma   90.00
#
_symmetry.space_group_name_H-M   'P 1'
#
loop_
_entity.id
_entity.type
_entity.pdbx_description
1 polymer ?
#
loop_
_entity_poly.entity_id
_entity_poly.type
_entity_poly.pdbx_seq_one_letter_code
_entity_poly.pdbx_strand_id
1 'polypeptide(L)'
;MLRYTCDICSNDWSDTEPLRSLSCGHTFCHPCIQRHLEHDSPRAFCPTCRAGPILQYHLRPVFVTVSAIGTMDPPAIGQGSPTHQHDVAAIEAALVGIKLDNEERLADRHEATQLQLARAREEVEGLRESLMASQAEVEKYRNQWEKEMGESSWRAMKLGGELLDAHKELTRVTRELKRAREEMDTFKTKYDELSAKVKAAFQSF
;
A
#
# COMPACT_ATOMS: atom_id res chain seq x y z
N MET A 1 23.89 5.80 52.96
CA MET A 1 23.20 4.86 52.05
C MET A 1 22.91 5.62 50.76
N LEU A 2 23.45 5.19 49.63
CA LEU A 2 23.12 5.82 48.34
C LEU A 2 21.66 5.52 48.02
N ARG A 3 20.91 6.52 47.56
CA ARG A 3 19.54 6.39 47.11
C ARG A 3 19.44 6.92 45.69
N TYR A 4 18.65 6.26 44.88
CA TYR A 4 18.42 6.64 43.50
C TYR A 4 16.96 7.03 43.30
N THR A 5 16.71 8.13 42.61
CA THR A 5 15.37 8.64 42.36
C THR A 5 15.00 8.51 40.89
N CYS A 6 13.73 8.21 40.62
CA CYS A 6 13.19 8.29 39.26
C CYS A 6 12.52 9.65 39.03
N ASP A 7 12.90 10.37 37.97
CA ASP A 7 12.34 11.69 37.65
C ASP A 7 10.84 11.68 37.26
N ILE A 8 10.26 10.51 36.96
CA ILE A 8 8.83 10.38 36.64
C ILE A 8 7.99 10.17 37.90
N CYS A 9 8.32 9.16 38.70
CA CYS A 9 7.50 8.78 39.85
C CYS A 9 8.01 9.33 41.19
N SER A 10 9.20 9.94 41.21
CA SER A 10 9.86 10.46 42.43
C SER A 10 10.08 9.42 43.53
N ASN A 11 9.98 8.12 43.23
CA ASN A 11 10.27 7.06 44.21
C ASN A 11 11.78 6.90 44.42
N ASP A 12 12.16 6.69 45.67
CA ASP A 12 13.51 6.29 46.10
C ASP A 12 13.73 4.78 45.92
N TRP A 13 14.87 4.41 45.37
CA TRP A 13 15.33 3.04 45.21
C TRP A 13 16.66 2.83 45.92
N SER A 14 16.78 1.70 46.64
CA SER A 14 18.00 1.30 47.34
C SER A 14 19.00 0.58 46.45
N ASP A 15 18.57 0.12 45.28
CA ASP A 15 19.33 -0.63 44.29
C ASP A 15 19.21 0.00 42.89
N THR A 16 20.09 -0.43 41.98
CA THR A 16 20.12 0.05 40.59
C THR A 16 19.47 -0.92 39.60
N GLU A 17 19.13 -2.14 40.04
CA GLU A 17 18.44 -3.15 39.24
C GLU A 17 17.13 -2.66 38.59
N PRO A 18 16.25 -1.90 39.27
CA PRO A 18 15.02 -1.41 38.67
C PRO A 18 15.23 -0.20 37.77
N LEU A 19 16.44 0.36 37.70
CA LEU A 19 16.71 1.61 36.97
C LEU A 19 17.20 1.35 35.54
N ARG A 20 16.81 2.25 34.65
CA ARG A 20 17.21 2.28 33.25
C ARG A 20 17.72 3.66 32.91
N SER A 21 18.91 3.72 32.31
CA SER A 21 19.49 4.93 31.77
C SER A 21 19.23 5.02 30.27
N LEU A 22 18.95 6.23 29.79
CA LEU A 22 18.86 6.56 28.38
C LEU A 22 20.23 6.96 27.81
N SER A 23 20.35 7.03 26.49
CA SER A 23 21.55 7.55 25.82
C SER A 23 21.89 8.99 26.19
N CYS A 24 20.91 9.79 26.63
CA CYS A 24 21.12 11.15 27.14
C CYS A 24 21.57 11.20 28.61
N GLY A 25 21.75 10.05 29.28
CA GLY A 25 22.23 9.94 30.66
C GLY A 25 21.15 10.01 31.74
N HIS A 26 19.92 10.43 31.41
CA HIS A 26 18.81 10.46 32.36
C HIS A 26 18.34 9.06 32.73
N THR A 27 18.00 8.87 34.01
CA THR A 27 17.70 7.56 34.59
C THR A 27 16.28 7.52 35.16
N PHE A 28 15.56 6.44 34.87
CA PHE A 28 14.17 6.24 35.29
C PHE A 28 14.00 4.79 35.76
N CYS A 29 13.00 4.52 36.59
CA CYS A 29 12.66 3.12 36.85
C CYS A 29 12.04 2.47 35.61
N HIS A 30 12.30 1.18 35.43
CA HIS A 30 11.89 0.41 34.27
C HIS A 30 10.38 0.51 33.98
N PRO A 31 9.46 0.40 34.97
CA PRO A 31 8.03 0.51 34.72
C PRO A 31 7.61 1.88 34.17
N CYS A 32 8.23 2.97 34.63
CA CYS A 32 7.85 4.32 34.22
C CYS A 32 8.31 4.63 32.81
N ILE A 33 9.56 4.31 32.47
CA ILE A 33 10.06 4.57 31.11
C ILE A 33 9.41 3.63 30.08
N GLN A 34 9.07 2.40 30.45
CA GLN A 34 8.34 1.49 29.57
C GLN A 34 6.94 2.03 29.23
N ARG A 35 6.16 2.47 30.23
CA ARG A 35 4.83 3.06 29.98
C ARG A 35 4.90 4.29 29.10
N HIS A 36 5.93 5.12 29.29
CA HIS A 36 6.20 6.30 28.46
C HIS A 36 6.43 5.92 27.00
N LEU A 37 7.25 4.89 26.74
CA LEU A 37 7.49 4.39 25.38
C LEU A 37 6.25 3.75 24.75
N GLU A 38 5.41 3.05 25.53
CA GLU A 38 4.18 2.43 25.04
C GLU A 38 3.11 3.47 24.65
N HIS A 39 3.02 4.60 25.36
CA HIS A 39 2.04 5.65 25.07
C HIS A 39 2.47 6.59 23.93
N ASP A 40 3.76 6.94 23.85
CA ASP A 40 4.25 7.98 22.92
C ASP A 40 4.97 7.41 21.67
N SER A 41 4.92 6.09 21.44
CA SER A 41 5.48 5.47 20.24
C SER A 41 4.76 5.93 18.97
N PRO A 42 5.48 6.31 17.88
CA PRO A 42 6.92 6.13 17.62
C PRO A 42 7.80 7.38 17.87
N ARG A 43 7.29 8.40 18.58
CA ARG A 43 7.97 9.70 18.77
C ARG A 43 8.31 9.98 20.24
N ALA A 44 8.55 8.95 21.04
CA ALA A 44 8.85 9.14 22.45
C ALA A 44 10.19 9.90 22.62
N PHE A 45 10.16 11.00 23.36
CA PHE A 45 11.35 11.79 23.73
C PHE A 45 11.64 11.62 25.22
N CYS A 46 12.87 11.95 25.64
CA CYS A 46 13.26 11.88 27.04
C CYS A 46 12.34 12.78 27.88
N PRO A 47 11.72 12.27 28.96
CA PRO A 47 10.87 13.08 29.82
C PRO A 47 11.56 14.31 30.42
N THR A 48 12.87 14.19 30.69
CA THR A 48 13.65 15.25 31.35
C THR A 48 14.23 16.27 30.34
N CYS A 49 14.97 15.80 29.33
CA CYS A 49 15.70 16.70 28.40
C CYS A 49 15.12 16.77 26.98
N ARG A 50 14.06 16.01 26.69
CA ARG A 50 13.43 15.90 25.37
C ARG A 50 14.34 15.43 24.24
N ALA A 51 15.51 14.86 24.55
CA ALA A 51 16.35 14.16 23.57
C ALA A 51 15.63 12.92 23.02
N GLY A 52 15.69 12.68 21.72
CA GLY A 52 15.04 11.53 21.08
C GLY A 52 15.19 11.52 19.56
N PRO A 53 14.55 10.56 18.87
CA PRO A 53 13.58 9.59 19.41
C PRO A 53 14.21 8.48 20.28
N ILE A 54 13.49 8.05 21.31
CA ILE A 54 13.85 6.93 22.19
C ILE A 54 13.13 5.67 21.72
N LEU A 55 13.86 4.56 21.62
CA LEU A 55 13.36 3.25 21.27
C LEU A 55 13.67 2.26 22.41
N GLN A 56 12.95 1.15 22.46
CA GLN A 56 13.09 0.16 23.55
C GLN A 56 14.53 -0.32 23.76
N TYR A 57 15.29 -0.50 22.68
CA TYR A 57 16.69 -0.92 22.74
C TYR A 57 17.66 0.18 23.21
N HIS A 58 17.20 1.41 23.41
CA HIS A 58 17.98 2.49 24.03
C HIS A 58 18.02 2.41 25.57
N LEU A 59 17.17 1.59 26.19
CA LEU A 59 17.12 1.42 27.64
C LEU A 59 18.29 0.55 28.13
N ARG A 60 19.20 1.13 28.93
CA ARG A 60 20.36 0.41 29.47
C ARG A 60 20.22 0.19 30.98
N PRO A 61 20.51 -1.02 31.51
CA PRO A 61 20.57 -1.23 32.95
C PRO A 61 21.69 -0.41 33.59
N VAL A 62 21.49 0.02 34.84
CA VAL A 62 22.48 0.76 35.62
C VAL A 62 23.17 -0.21 36.58
N PHE A 63 24.50 -0.29 36.51
CA PHE A 63 25.31 -1.07 37.44
C PHE A 63 26.27 -0.14 38.17
N VAL A 64 26.15 -0.04 39.49
CA VAL A 64 27.07 0.73 40.33
C VAL A 64 27.80 -0.24 41.25
N THR A 65 29.10 -0.42 41.04
CA THR A 65 29.98 -1.09 41.99
C THR A 65 30.50 -0.06 42.98
N VAL A 66 29.95 -0.09 44.19
CA VAL A 66 30.51 0.72 45.29
C VAL A 66 31.69 -0.05 45.84
N SER A 67 32.91 0.29 45.39
CA SER A 67 34.11 -0.12 46.10
C SER A 67 34.06 0.53 47.47
N ALA A 68 33.75 -0.26 48.51
CA ALA A 68 33.98 0.16 49.87
C ALA A 68 35.49 0.45 49.96
N ILE A 69 35.87 1.73 50.03
CA ILE A 69 37.20 2.13 50.47
C ILE A 69 37.22 1.83 51.97
N GLY A 70 37.38 0.56 52.28
CA GLY A 70 37.45 -0.02 53.61
C GLY A 70 38.46 -1.14 53.52
N THR A 71 39.71 -0.79 53.87
CA THR A 71 40.81 -1.71 54.22
C THR A 71 40.97 -2.90 53.27
N MET A 72 41.64 -2.69 52.13
CA MET A 72 42.27 -3.80 51.41
C MET A 72 43.74 -3.89 51.82
N ASP A 73 44.06 -4.92 52.60
CA ASP A 73 45.35 -5.59 52.45
C ASP A 73 45.51 -5.97 50.97
N PRO A 74 46.71 -5.81 50.38
CA PRO A 74 46.92 -6.17 48.99
C PRO A 74 46.66 -7.67 48.80
N PRO A 75 45.89 -8.08 47.78
CA PRO A 75 45.74 -9.49 47.49
C PRO A 75 47.12 -10.03 47.14
N ALA A 76 47.55 -11.04 47.90
CA ALA A 76 48.73 -11.83 47.58
C ALA A 76 48.59 -12.28 46.13
N ILE A 77 49.50 -11.82 45.29
CA ILE A 77 49.67 -12.28 43.91
C ILE A 77 49.98 -13.78 44.03
N GLY A 78 48.94 -14.60 43.91
CA GLY A 78 49.05 -16.04 43.82
C GLY A 78 49.90 -16.37 42.61
N GLN A 79 51.10 -16.89 42.87
CA GLN A 79 51.96 -17.46 41.84
C GLN A 79 51.15 -18.50 41.07
N GLY A 80 51.04 -18.31 39.75
CA GLY A 80 50.21 -19.13 38.88
C GLY A 80 50.52 -20.61 39.04
N SER A 81 49.50 -21.37 39.46
CA SER A 81 49.58 -22.82 39.49
C SER A 81 49.73 -23.35 38.05
N PRO A 82 50.58 -24.36 37.77
CA PRO A 82 50.81 -24.90 36.42
C PRO A 82 49.52 -25.35 35.71
N THR A 83 48.47 -25.66 36.46
CA THR A 83 47.14 -25.99 35.95
C THR A 83 46.50 -24.86 35.14
N HIS A 84 46.66 -23.60 35.54
CA HIS A 84 46.04 -22.47 34.83
C HIS A 84 46.64 -22.22 33.44
N GLN A 85 47.92 -22.52 33.21
CA GLN A 85 48.53 -22.36 31.88
C GLN A 85 48.04 -23.42 30.89
N HIS A 86 47.81 -24.65 31.36
CA HIS A 86 47.22 -25.70 30.53
C HIS A 86 45.76 -25.41 30.19
N ASP A 87 44.99 -24.86 31.13
CA ASP A 87 43.60 -24.46 30.89
C ASP A 87 43.50 -23.31 29.88
N VAL A 88 44.39 -22.31 29.97
CA VAL A 88 44.45 -21.20 29.03
C VAL A 88 44.80 -21.69 27.62
N ALA A 89 45.82 -22.54 27.47
CA ALA A 89 46.19 -23.11 26.18
C ALA A 89 45.06 -23.97 25.56
N ALA A 90 44.34 -24.73 26.38
CA ALA A 90 43.19 -25.52 25.93
C ALA A 90 42.02 -24.63 25.46
N ILE A 91 41.75 -23.53 26.17
CA ILE A 91 40.74 -22.55 25.79
C ILE A 91 41.13 -21.83 24.50
N GLU A 92 42.40 -21.45 24.35
CA GLU A 92 42.91 -20.82 23.12
C GLU A 92 42.78 -21.75 21.91
N ALA A 93 43.12 -23.04 22.06
CA ALA A 93 42.93 -24.04 21.02
C ALA A 93 41.44 -24.23 20.67
N ALA A 94 40.56 -24.30 21.67
CA ALA A 94 39.12 -24.38 21.46
C ALA A 94 38.56 -23.14 20.75
N LEU A 95 39.07 -21.94 21.09
CA LEU A 95 38.67 -20.69 20.46
C LEU A 95 39.08 -20.64 18.97
N VAL A 96 40.27 -21.16 18.62
CA VAL A 96 40.69 -21.28 17.22
C VAL A 96 39.76 -22.23 16.45
N GLY A 97 39.42 -23.39 17.03
CA GLY A 97 38.47 -24.32 16.42
C GLY A 97 37.10 -23.68 16.17
N ILE A 98 36.53 -23.03 17.19
CA ILE A 98 35.24 -22.32 17.07
C ILE A 98 35.28 -21.21 16.02
N LYS A 99 36.40 -20.49 15.86
CA LYS A 99 36.54 -19.46 14.84
C LYS A 99 36.50 -20.03 13.43
N LEU A 100 37.27 -21.10 13.18
CA LEU A 100 37.30 -21.77 11.89
C LEU A 100 35.92 -22.36 11.54
N ASP A 101 35.28 -23.05 12.49
CA ASP A 101 33.93 -23.61 12.31
C ASP A 101 32.89 -22.50 12.04
N ASN A 102 33.01 -21.35 12.71
CA ASN A 102 32.11 -20.22 12.46
C ASN A 102 32.36 -19.57 11.10
N GLU A 103 33.61 -19.43 10.67
CA GLU A 103 33.95 -18.90 9.34
C GLU A 103 33.40 -19.79 8.22
N GLU A 104 33.54 -21.10 8.34
CA GLU A 104 32.96 -22.08 7.41
C GLU A 104 31.43 -21.98 7.38
N ARG A 105 30.77 -21.98 8.54
CA ARG A 105 29.30 -21.85 8.64
C ARG A 105 28.77 -20.49 8.16
N LEU A 106 29.59 -19.45 8.21
CA LEU A 106 29.25 -18.13 7.65
C LEU A 106 29.40 -18.14 6.14
N ALA A 107 30.43 -18.78 5.60
CA ALA A 107 30.63 -18.95 4.16
C ALA A 107 29.48 -19.73 3.52
N ASP A 108 29.12 -20.90 4.08
CA ASP A 108 28.00 -21.72 3.59
C ASP A 108 26.67 -20.94 3.58
N ARG A 109 26.42 -20.19 4.66
CA ARG A 109 25.22 -19.37 4.78
C ARG A 109 25.23 -18.23 3.77
N HIS A 110 26.38 -17.60 3.56
CA HIS A 110 26.53 -16.54 2.57
C HIS A 110 26.24 -17.07 1.17
N GLU A 111 26.82 -18.20 0.79
CA GLU A 111 26.57 -18.85 -0.49
C GLU A 111 25.09 -19.22 -0.66
N ALA A 112 24.47 -19.83 0.36
CA ALA A 112 23.05 -20.15 0.34
C ALA A 112 22.17 -18.89 0.14
N THR A 113 22.48 -17.80 0.84
CA THR A 113 21.75 -16.52 0.67
C THR A 113 21.98 -15.89 -0.70
N GLN A 114 23.18 -16.00 -1.28
CA GLN A 114 23.46 -15.52 -2.63
C GLN A 114 22.66 -16.31 -3.67
N LEU A 115 22.59 -17.64 -3.52
CA LEU A 115 21.80 -18.48 -4.41
C LEU A 115 20.31 -18.16 -4.33
N GLN A 116 19.78 -17.94 -3.12
CA GLN A 116 18.40 -17.50 -2.93
C GLN A 116 18.14 -16.13 -3.57
N LEU A 117 19.06 -15.18 -3.39
CA LEU A 117 18.95 -13.86 -3.99
C LEU A 117 18.98 -13.92 -5.53
N ALA A 118 19.81 -14.80 -6.11
CA ALA A 118 19.86 -15.01 -7.55
C ALA A 118 18.52 -15.53 -8.09
N ARG A 119 17.94 -16.56 -7.45
CA ARG A 119 16.62 -17.11 -7.82
C ARG A 119 15.51 -16.07 -7.69
N ALA A 120 15.49 -15.32 -6.60
CA ALA A 120 14.50 -14.26 -6.39
C ALA A 120 14.62 -13.15 -7.44
N ARG A 121 15.84 -12.81 -7.88
CA ARG A 121 16.05 -11.83 -8.96
C ARG A 121 15.51 -12.33 -10.29
N GLU A 122 15.76 -13.59 -10.63
CA GLU A 122 15.25 -14.21 -11.86
C GLU A 122 13.70 -14.26 -11.86
N GLU A 123 13.10 -14.63 -10.72
CA GLU A 123 11.65 -14.63 -10.56
C GLU A 123 11.04 -13.23 -10.71
N VAL A 124 11.65 -12.22 -10.08
CA VAL A 124 11.20 -10.82 -10.20
C VAL A 124 11.27 -10.34 -11.65
N GLU A 125 12.34 -10.69 -12.38
CA GLU A 125 12.45 -10.31 -13.79
C GLU A 125 11.40 -11.01 -14.65
N GLY A 126 11.17 -12.30 -14.46
CA GLY A 126 10.11 -13.03 -15.18
C GLY A 126 8.70 -12.50 -14.89
N LEU A 127 8.43 -12.12 -13.64
CA LEU A 127 7.16 -11.46 -13.26
C LEU A 127 7.04 -10.08 -13.90
N ARG A 128 8.13 -9.32 -13.98
CA ARG A 128 8.16 -8.01 -14.63
C ARG A 128 7.87 -8.12 -16.13
N GLU A 129 8.48 -9.07 -16.82
CA GLU A 129 8.21 -9.34 -18.23
C GLU A 129 6.73 -9.71 -18.46
N SER A 130 6.19 -10.59 -17.62
CA SER A 130 4.78 -11.00 -17.66
C SER A 130 3.84 -9.82 -17.40
N LEU A 131 4.19 -8.94 -16.45
CA LEU A 131 3.43 -7.73 -16.16
C LEU A 131 3.45 -6.77 -17.36
N MET A 132 4.61 -6.55 -17.99
CA MET A 132 4.73 -5.71 -19.18
C MET A 132 3.91 -6.26 -20.35
N ALA A 133 3.94 -7.58 -20.56
CA ALA A 133 3.14 -8.23 -21.59
C ALA A 133 1.63 -8.07 -21.35
N SER A 134 1.16 -8.30 -20.12
CA SER A 134 -0.26 -8.13 -19.77
C SER A 134 -0.71 -6.67 -19.86
N GLN A 135 0.13 -5.71 -19.49
CA GLN A 135 -0.15 -4.28 -19.66
C GLN A 135 -0.28 -3.90 -21.13
N ALA A 136 0.62 -4.39 -22.00
CA ALA A 136 0.53 -4.15 -23.44
C ALA A 136 -0.73 -4.76 -24.06
N GLU A 137 -1.15 -5.93 -23.58
CA GLU A 137 -2.39 -6.58 -24.03
C GLU A 137 -3.64 -5.79 -23.62
N VAL A 138 -3.70 -5.32 -22.37
CA VAL A 138 -4.79 -4.45 -21.90
C VAL A 138 -4.86 -3.15 -22.70
N GLU A 139 -3.71 -2.54 -22.98
CA GLU A 139 -3.63 -1.33 -23.80
C GLU A 139 -4.16 -1.56 -25.22
N LYS A 140 -3.83 -2.69 -25.83
CA LYS A 140 -4.35 -3.08 -27.14
C LYS A 140 -5.87 -3.20 -27.12
N TYR A 141 -6.44 -3.89 -26.13
CA TYR A 141 -7.90 -4.03 -26.01
C TYR A 141 -8.59 -2.69 -25.76
N ARG A 142 -7.99 -1.80 -24.95
CA ARG A 142 -8.51 -0.46 -24.74
C ARG A 142 -8.61 0.32 -26.04
N ASN A 143 -7.53 0.37 -26.82
CA ASN A 143 -7.48 1.11 -28.08
C ASN A 143 -8.45 0.52 -29.13
N GLN A 144 -8.59 -0.82 -29.16
CA GLN A 144 -9.58 -1.46 -30.02
C GLN A 144 -11.00 -1.09 -29.61
N TRP A 145 -11.32 -1.14 -28.31
CA TRP A 145 -12.63 -0.80 -27.79
C TRP A 145 -12.98 0.66 -28.06
N GLU A 146 -12.05 1.59 -27.87
CA GLU A 146 -12.24 3.02 -28.18
C GLU A 146 -12.57 3.23 -29.67
N LYS A 147 -11.86 2.53 -30.56
CA LYS A 147 -12.13 2.57 -32.00
C LYS A 147 -13.52 2.03 -32.34
N GLU A 148 -13.87 0.86 -31.84
CA GLU A 148 -15.17 0.23 -32.09
C GLU A 148 -16.33 1.07 -31.52
N MET A 149 -16.14 1.66 -30.33
CA MET A 149 -17.10 2.58 -29.72
C MET A 149 -17.24 3.86 -30.54
N GLY A 150 -16.14 4.44 -31.03
CA GLY A 150 -16.17 5.61 -31.91
C GLY A 150 -16.92 5.34 -33.21
N GLU A 151 -16.62 4.21 -33.88
CA GLU A 151 -17.30 3.80 -35.11
C GLU A 151 -18.78 3.48 -34.89
N SER A 152 -19.12 2.84 -33.77
CA SER A 152 -20.51 2.55 -33.39
C SER A 152 -21.29 3.83 -33.09
N SER A 153 -20.70 4.76 -32.33
CA SER A 153 -21.28 6.07 -32.02
C SER A 153 -21.53 6.89 -33.28
N TRP A 154 -20.55 6.95 -34.19
CA TRP A 154 -20.69 7.63 -35.46
C TRP A 154 -21.81 7.03 -36.33
N ARG A 155 -21.88 5.69 -36.42
CA ARG A 155 -22.97 4.99 -37.13
C ARG A 155 -24.34 5.31 -36.53
N ALA A 156 -24.46 5.30 -35.20
CA ALA A 156 -25.71 5.63 -34.52
C ALA A 156 -26.16 7.07 -34.80
N MET A 157 -25.22 8.03 -34.77
CA MET A 157 -25.50 9.43 -35.10
C MET A 157 -25.96 9.58 -36.55
N LYS A 158 -25.28 8.93 -37.50
CA LYS A 158 -25.65 8.97 -38.93
C LYS A 158 -27.05 8.40 -39.16
N LEU A 159 -27.32 7.21 -38.63
CA LEU A 159 -28.65 6.58 -38.74
C LEU A 159 -29.74 7.41 -38.06
N GLY A 160 -29.43 8.05 -36.92
CA GLY A 160 -30.35 8.97 -36.26
C GLY A 160 -30.72 10.17 -37.12
N GLY A 161 -29.75 10.73 -37.85
CA GLY A 161 -30.00 11.80 -38.83
C GLY A 161 -30.87 11.35 -39.99
N GLU A 162 -30.53 10.21 -40.62
CA GLU A 162 -31.31 9.62 -41.71
C GLU A 162 -32.75 9.30 -41.28
N LEU A 163 -32.94 8.77 -40.07
CA LEU A 163 -34.26 8.47 -39.50
C LEU A 163 -35.09 9.75 -39.30
N LEU A 164 -34.45 10.83 -38.81
CA LEU A 164 -35.12 12.11 -38.60
C LEU A 164 -35.58 12.72 -39.92
N ASP A 165 -34.77 12.65 -40.97
CA ASP A 165 -35.12 13.16 -42.29
C ASP A 165 -36.22 12.32 -42.95
N ALA A 166 -36.15 10.99 -42.85
CA ALA A 166 -37.24 10.10 -43.27
C ALA A 166 -38.55 10.40 -42.55
N HIS A 167 -38.50 10.71 -41.25
CA HIS A 167 -39.68 11.08 -40.47
C HIS A 167 -40.30 12.41 -40.93
N LYS A 168 -39.47 13.41 -41.27
CA LYS A 168 -39.95 14.68 -41.85
C LYS A 168 -40.66 14.45 -43.18
N GLU A 169 -40.07 13.65 -44.06
CA GLU A 169 -40.67 13.32 -45.36
C GLU A 169 -41.98 12.54 -45.21
N LEU A 170 -42.03 11.54 -44.33
CA LEU A 170 -43.25 10.80 -44.04
C LEU A 170 -44.37 11.73 -43.55
N THR A 171 -44.03 12.67 -42.67
CA THR A 171 -44.96 13.68 -42.16
C THR A 171 -45.46 14.60 -43.29
N ARG A 172 -44.56 15.03 -44.18
CA ARG A 172 -44.90 15.85 -45.36
C ARG A 172 -45.87 15.12 -46.29
N VAL A 173 -45.53 13.89 -46.68
CA VAL A 173 -46.34 13.06 -47.58
C VAL A 173 -47.70 12.74 -46.96
N THR A 174 -47.76 12.46 -45.65
CA THR A 174 -49.03 12.21 -44.95
C THR A 174 -49.94 13.45 -45.01
N ARG A 175 -49.39 14.66 -44.87
CA ARG A 175 -50.14 15.91 -45.00
C ARG A 175 -50.63 16.16 -46.42
N GLU A 176 -49.82 15.84 -47.42
CA GLU A 176 -50.21 15.95 -48.84
C GLU A 176 -51.31 14.94 -49.20
N LEU A 177 -51.18 13.70 -48.74
CA LEU A 177 -52.16 12.64 -48.97
C LEU A 177 -53.50 12.97 -48.31
N LYS A 178 -53.48 13.59 -47.12
CA LYS A 178 -54.70 14.09 -46.47
C LYS A 178 -55.38 15.17 -47.33
N ARG A 179 -54.62 16.17 -47.81
CA ARG A 179 -55.14 17.23 -48.69
C ARG A 179 -55.72 16.67 -49.99
N ALA A 180 -55.01 15.76 -50.64
CA ALA A 180 -55.48 15.12 -51.87
C ALA A 180 -56.78 14.34 -51.67
N ARG A 181 -56.95 13.67 -50.51
CA ARG A 181 -58.22 12.99 -50.17
C ARG A 181 -59.37 13.99 -50.00
N GLU A 182 -59.14 15.08 -49.27
CA GLU A 182 -60.14 16.15 -49.09
C GLU A 182 -60.54 16.75 -50.45
N GLU A 183 -59.57 17.04 -51.33
CA GLU A 183 -59.84 17.50 -52.70
C GLU A 183 -60.67 16.48 -53.50
N MET A 184 -60.31 15.20 -53.45
CA MET A 184 -61.07 14.13 -54.12
C MET A 184 -62.52 14.06 -53.65
N ASP A 185 -62.77 14.21 -52.35
CA ASP A 185 -64.12 14.24 -51.79
C ASP A 185 -64.91 15.47 -52.29
N THR A 186 -64.26 16.63 -52.42
CA THR A 186 -64.90 17.81 -53.03
C THR A 186 -65.19 17.64 -54.53
N PHE A 187 -64.33 16.96 -55.28
CA PHE A 187 -64.61 16.67 -56.69
C PHE A 187 -65.73 15.67 -56.85
N LYS A 188 -65.78 14.64 -55.99
CA LYS A 188 -66.83 13.62 -55.98
C LYS A 188 -68.20 14.25 -55.71
N THR A 189 -68.32 15.08 -54.67
CA THR A 189 -69.57 15.79 -54.36
C THR A 189 -70.04 16.68 -55.52
N LYS A 190 -69.14 17.47 -56.13
CA LYS A 190 -69.47 18.27 -57.33
C LYS A 190 -69.92 17.42 -58.50
N TYR A 191 -69.27 16.28 -58.74
CA TYR A 191 -69.65 15.36 -59.81
C TYR A 191 -71.05 14.77 -59.58
N ASP A 192 -71.34 14.34 -58.35
CA ASP A 192 -72.66 13.80 -57.97
C ASP A 192 -73.76 14.85 -58.15
N GLU A 193 -73.52 16.10 -57.76
CA GLU A 193 -74.44 17.22 -58.00
C GLU A 193 -74.69 17.49 -59.49
N LEU A 194 -73.62 17.52 -60.31
CA LEU A 194 -73.73 17.71 -61.76
C LEU A 194 -74.50 16.56 -62.41
N SER A 195 -74.19 15.32 -62.03
CA SER A 195 -74.87 14.12 -62.50
C SER A 195 -76.36 14.16 -62.18
N ALA A 196 -76.73 14.58 -60.97
CA ALA A 196 -78.13 14.76 -60.57
C ALA A 196 -78.83 15.85 -61.41
N LYS A 197 -78.19 17.00 -61.64
CA LYS A 197 -78.73 18.08 -62.48
C LYS A 197 -78.96 17.63 -63.92
N VAL A 198 -78.00 16.92 -64.51
CA VAL A 198 -78.12 16.37 -65.87
C VAL A 198 -79.29 15.38 -65.95
N LYS A 199 -79.41 14.45 -64.99
CA LYS A 199 -80.55 13.51 -64.95
C LYS A 199 -81.89 14.23 -64.85
N ALA A 200 -82.01 15.26 -64.01
CA ALA A 200 -83.24 16.04 -63.88
C ALA A 200 -83.62 16.76 -65.18
N ALA A 201 -82.63 17.33 -65.89
CA ALA A 201 -82.84 17.97 -67.18
C ALA A 201 -83.33 16.99 -68.25
N PHE A 202 -82.81 15.76 -68.29
CA PHE A 202 -83.28 14.74 -69.23
C PHE A 202 -84.69 14.21 -68.92
N GLN A 203 -85.17 14.30 -67.68
CA GLN A 203 -86.53 13.88 -67.30
C GLN A 203 -87.60 14.96 -67.53
N SER A 204 -87.18 16.19 -67.85
CA SER A 204 -88.07 17.33 -68.13
C SER A 204 -88.28 17.60 -69.63
N PHE A 205 -87.72 16.74 -70.48
CA PHE A 205 -88.00 16.62 -71.92
C PHE A 205 -88.87 15.39 -72.19
#